data_AF-A0A440VFE2-F1
#
_entry.id   AF-A0A440VFE2-F1
#
_cell.length_a   1.000
_cell.length_b   1.000
_cell.length_c   1.000
_cell.angle_alpha   90.00
_cell.angle_beta   90.00
_cell.angle_gamma   90.00
#
_symmetry.space_group_name_H-M   'P 1'
#
loop_
_entity.id
_entity.type
_entity.pdbx_description
1 polymer ?
#
loop_
_entity_poly.entity_id
_entity_poly.type
_entity_poly.pdbx_seq_one_letter_code
_entity_poly.pdbx_strand_id
1 'polypeptide(L)'
;MIEDSPFVAAAPVLVPMPAERPYTYAVPPGMRVVPGSIVRVPLGPRQVAGIVWDAVVESVDPKKLRPIEEVFDCPPIDKAMRRFVDWIAQYTLSAPGMVARMLLRAPEAFDPEPWIEGLQRTLAEPDRLTDARRRVLKTAEGGLAWTRSGLAHAAGVSSTVIDGLRAQGVFETVMIPPRPVVAAPDPGHAVPELMPDQKAAAEKLRAAIAADAFNVTLLDGVTGSGKTEVYFEAVAAALDKGKQVLILLPEIALTHAFLERFQNRFGAKPAEWHSDLPPRMRERVWRQVAEGGVRVVAGARSALFLPFKELGLIVVDEEHDPAYKQEDRVFYNARDMAVVRGHIGAFPVVLASATPSVESRVNASQGRYQRAVLSARFAEAALPDLKSIDMRRAPPARGGFLSPLLLEQMERTLERQEQSLLFLNRRGYAPLTLCRVCGHRFGCPVCSAWLVEHRFRGQLVCHHCGHNERRPEACPECGTLDHLVACGPGVERIAEEVVAHFPEARTIVLSSDLLGGVRRLRLELEAVANGEADIVVGTQLVAKGHN
;
A
#
# COMPACT_ATOMS: atom_id res chain seq x y z
N MET A 1 -24.92 30.25 19.56
CA MET A 1 -23.82 31.20 19.30
C MET A 1 -23.23 30.85 17.95
N ILE A 2 -23.55 31.69 16.95
CA ILE A 2 -23.18 31.57 15.54
C ILE A 2 -21.87 32.34 15.39
N GLU A 3 -20.79 31.79 15.91
CA GLU A 3 -19.48 32.43 15.84
C GLU A 3 -18.56 31.61 14.92
N ASP A 4 -18.19 32.30 13.84
CA ASP A 4 -17.06 32.09 12.93
C ASP A 4 -17.20 31.03 11.82
N SER A 5 -18.11 31.27 10.87
CA SER A 5 -17.84 30.92 9.46
C SER A 5 -16.93 32.02 8.87
N PRO A 6 -15.65 31.78 8.56
CA PRO A 6 -14.77 32.82 8.04
C PRO A 6 -15.18 33.28 6.63
N PHE A 7 -16.01 32.50 5.95
CA PHE A 7 -16.57 32.81 4.63
C PHE A 7 -18.06 33.09 4.76
N VAL A 8 -18.45 34.35 4.56
CA VAL A 8 -19.84 34.82 4.73
C VAL A 8 -20.58 34.93 3.40
N ALA A 9 -19.96 35.52 2.37
CA ALA A 9 -20.59 35.72 1.07
C ALA A 9 -20.00 34.84 -0.03
N ALA A 10 -18.71 34.53 0.05
CA ALA A 10 -18.02 33.70 -0.93
C ALA A 10 -16.86 32.93 -0.27
N ALA A 11 -16.55 31.75 -0.82
CA ALA A 11 -15.51 30.87 -0.33
C ALA A 11 -14.64 30.36 -1.50
N PRO A 12 -13.31 30.22 -1.30
CA PRO A 12 -12.45 29.56 -2.26
C PRO A 12 -12.61 28.04 -2.14
N VAL A 13 -12.90 27.37 -3.24
CA VAL A 13 -13.08 25.91 -3.30
C VAL A 13 -12.09 25.32 -4.29
N LEU A 14 -11.26 24.41 -3.80
CA LEU A 14 -10.34 23.64 -4.60
C LEU A 14 -11.08 22.41 -5.17
N VAL A 15 -11.17 22.34 -6.49
CA VAL A 15 -11.94 21.30 -7.21
C VAL A 15 -10.99 20.30 -7.89
N PRO A 16 -11.43 19.04 -8.16
CA PRO A 16 -10.57 17.94 -8.61
C PRO A 16 -10.16 18.03 -10.09
N MET A 17 -9.59 19.16 -10.50
CA MET A 17 -9.15 19.47 -11.86
C MET A 17 -7.74 20.11 -11.83
N PRO A 18 -7.03 20.21 -12.97
CA PRO A 18 -5.72 20.84 -13.04
C PRO A 18 -5.82 22.37 -13.00
N ALA A 19 -6.43 22.92 -11.96
CA ALA A 19 -6.47 24.35 -11.68
C ALA A 19 -5.31 24.72 -10.73
N GLU A 20 -4.62 25.82 -11.04
CA GLU A 20 -3.51 26.34 -10.24
C GLU A 20 -3.96 26.98 -8.93
N ARG A 21 -5.24 27.40 -8.85
CA ARG A 21 -5.83 28.09 -7.70
C ARG A 21 -7.25 27.58 -7.44
N PRO A 22 -7.77 27.74 -6.21
CA PRO A 22 -9.18 27.52 -5.91
C PRO A 22 -10.09 28.45 -6.73
N TYR A 23 -11.29 27.99 -7.07
CA TYR A 23 -12.34 28.84 -7.65
C TYR A 23 -13.16 29.50 -6.55
N THR A 24 -13.65 30.71 -6.78
CA THR A 24 -14.53 31.40 -5.81
C THR A 24 -15.99 31.04 -6.07
N TYR A 25 -16.70 30.59 -5.04
CA TYR A 25 -18.13 30.26 -5.06
C TYR A 25 -18.90 31.11 -4.06
N ALA A 26 -20.16 31.43 -4.35
CA ALA A 26 -21.03 32.11 -3.40
C ALA A 26 -21.45 31.15 -2.27
N VAL A 27 -21.49 31.65 -1.04
CA VAL A 27 -22.00 30.92 0.13
C VAL A 27 -23.46 31.32 0.32
N PRO A 28 -24.44 30.41 0.12
CA PRO A 28 -25.85 30.72 0.33
C PRO A 28 -26.14 31.16 1.78
N PRO A 29 -27.14 32.04 2.01
CA PRO A 29 -27.54 32.45 3.35
C PRO A 29 -27.89 31.25 4.24
N GLY A 30 -27.36 31.23 5.47
CA GLY A 30 -27.58 30.14 6.43
C GLY A 30 -26.69 28.91 6.22
N MET A 31 -25.92 28.84 5.14
CA MET A 31 -24.91 27.81 4.93
C MET A 31 -23.63 28.15 5.69
N ARG A 32 -23.12 27.19 6.48
CA ARG A 32 -21.83 27.32 7.16
C ARG A 32 -20.77 26.53 6.41
N VAL A 33 -19.70 27.21 6.01
CA VAL A 33 -18.53 26.58 5.40
C VAL A 33 -17.27 27.03 6.12
N VAL A 34 -16.41 26.08 6.46
CA VAL A 34 -15.11 26.36 7.07
C VAL A 34 -14.01 25.82 6.17
N PRO A 35 -12.78 26.33 6.28
CA PRO A 35 -11.67 25.75 5.55
C PRO A 35 -11.53 24.25 5.88
N GLY A 36 -11.45 23.42 4.84
CA GLY A 36 -11.49 21.96 4.94
C GLY A 36 -12.86 21.33 4.70
N SER A 37 -13.96 22.08 4.77
CA SER A 37 -15.29 21.56 4.44
C SER A 37 -15.30 20.95 3.05
N ILE A 38 -15.83 19.73 2.92
CA ILE A 38 -16.09 19.11 1.63
C ILE A 38 -17.47 19.59 1.16
N VAL A 39 -17.54 20.12 -0.05
CA VAL A 39 -18.72 20.77 -0.60
C VAL A 39 -19.04 20.28 -2.00
N ARG A 40 -20.31 20.26 -2.39
CA ARG A 40 -20.74 20.06 -3.78
C ARG A 40 -20.85 21.40 -4.48
N VAL A 41 -20.15 21.54 -5.60
CA VAL A 41 -20.11 22.79 -6.38
C VAL A 41 -20.26 22.53 -7.88
N PRO A 42 -20.87 23.48 -8.62
CA PRO A 42 -20.97 23.38 -10.07
C PRO A 42 -19.63 23.69 -10.73
N LEU A 43 -19.19 22.80 -11.63
CA LEU A 43 -18.02 22.96 -12.48
C LEU A 43 -18.44 22.78 -13.95
N GLY A 44 -18.69 23.89 -14.63
CA GLY A 44 -19.27 23.87 -15.98
C GLY A 44 -20.68 23.24 -15.95
N PRO A 45 -20.94 22.15 -16.70
CA PRO A 45 -22.23 21.46 -16.67
C PRO A 45 -22.32 20.35 -15.61
N ARG A 46 -21.24 20.06 -14.88
CA ARG A 46 -21.18 18.95 -13.91
C ARG A 46 -21.21 19.46 -12.48
N GLN A 47 -21.66 18.61 -11.57
CA GLN A 47 -21.46 18.80 -10.13
C GLN A 47 -20.26 17.97 -9.68
N VAL A 48 -19.41 18.55 -8.85
CA VAL A 48 -18.23 17.87 -8.29
C VAL A 48 -18.08 18.17 -6.81
N ALA A 49 -17.52 17.21 -6.08
CA ALA A 49 -17.02 17.49 -4.73
C ALA A 49 -15.76 18.35 -4.83
N GLY A 50 -15.65 19.36 -3.96
CA GLY A 50 -14.48 20.21 -3.78
C GLY A 50 -14.20 20.42 -2.29
N ILE A 51 -13.05 21.01 -1.98
CA ILE A 51 -12.63 21.30 -0.61
C ILE A 51 -12.50 22.81 -0.45
N VAL A 52 -13.15 23.39 0.55
CA VAL A 52 -12.99 24.80 0.89
C VAL A 52 -11.54 25.05 1.36
N TRP A 53 -10.84 26.02 0.76
CA TRP A 53 -9.39 26.19 0.96
C TRP A 53 -9.02 27.36 1.88
N ASP A 54 -7.80 27.34 2.44
CA ASP A 54 -7.21 28.48 3.17
C ASP A 54 -6.66 29.51 2.18
N ALA A 55 -7.51 30.10 1.33
CA ALA A 55 -7.10 31.09 0.35
C ALA A 55 -7.83 32.42 0.54
N VAL A 56 -7.23 33.50 0.03
CA VAL A 56 -7.91 34.80 -0.06
C VAL A 56 -9.07 34.66 -1.04
N VAL A 57 -10.26 35.12 -0.64
CA VAL A 57 -11.42 35.21 -1.52
C VAL A 57 -11.12 36.24 -2.60
N GLU A 58 -11.06 35.82 -3.85
CA GLU A 58 -10.86 36.77 -4.95
C GLU A 58 -12.10 37.66 -5.11
N SER A 59 -11.87 38.94 -5.41
CA SER A 59 -12.94 39.90 -5.66
C SER A 59 -13.57 39.63 -7.03
N VAL A 60 -14.65 38.86 -7.03
CA VAL A 60 -15.46 38.54 -8.22
C VAL A 60 -16.82 39.23 -8.09
N ASP A 61 -17.35 39.71 -9.21
CA ASP A 61 -18.74 40.22 -9.27
C ASP A 61 -19.71 39.16 -8.72
N PRO A 62 -20.47 39.45 -7.65
CA PRO A 62 -21.39 38.49 -7.04
C PRO A 62 -22.38 37.87 -8.03
N LYS A 63 -22.75 38.58 -9.10
CA LYS A 63 -23.66 38.07 -10.15
C LYS A 63 -23.05 36.95 -11.00
N LYS A 64 -21.73 36.82 -11.02
CA LYS A 64 -21.00 35.77 -11.75
C LYS A 64 -20.70 34.55 -10.88
N LEU A 65 -20.85 34.67 -9.56
CA LEU A 65 -20.60 33.58 -8.63
C LEU A 65 -21.70 32.54 -8.73
N ARG A 66 -21.31 31.28 -8.89
CA ARG A 66 -22.21 30.16 -8.72
C ARG A 66 -22.27 29.77 -7.23
N PRO A 67 -23.42 29.33 -6.72
CA PRO A 67 -23.54 28.96 -5.31
C PRO A 67 -22.86 27.61 -5.02
N ILE A 68 -22.41 27.45 -3.78
CA ILE A 68 -22.20 26.13 -3.18
C ILE A 68 -23.57 25.46 -3.02
N GLU A 69 -23.71 24.22 -3.49
CA GLU A 69 -24.99 23.51 -3.50
C GLU A 69 -25.24 22.72 -2.22
N GLU A 70 -24.19 22.17 -1.64
CA GLU A 70 -24.26 21.32 -0.45
C GLU A 70 -22.94 21.37 0.31
N VAL A 71 -23.02 21.28 1.63
CA VAL A 71 -21.90 20.98 2.51
C VAL A 71 -22.13 19.56 3.00
N PHE A 72 -21.22 18.65 2.67
CA PHE A 72 -21.36 17.26 3.07
C PHE A 72 -21.18 17.12 4.59
N ASP A 73 -21.92 16.20 5.21
CA ASP A 73 -21.86 15.97 6.66
C ASP A 73 -20.71 15.03 7.02
N CYS A 74 -19.47 15.48 6.83
CA CYS A 74 -18.24 14.81 7.27
C CYS A 74 -17.28 15.78 7.97
N PRO A 75 -16.33 15.27 8.78
CA PRO A 75 -15.31 16.10 9.38
C PRO A 75 -14.52 16.90 8.32
N PRO A 76 -14.32 18.23 8.51
CA PRO A 76 -13.49 19.02 7.60
C PRO A 76 -12.07 18.46 7.50
N ILE A 77 -11.48 18.53 6.30
CA ILE A 77 -10.06 18.21 6.11
C ILE A 77 -9.22 19.16 6.94
N ASP A 78 -8.46 18.61 7.88
CA ASP A 78 -7.70 19.41 8.83
C ASP A 78 -6.63 20.30 8.15
N LYS A 79 -6.11 21.24 8.92
CA LYS A 79 -5.09 22.18 8.43
C LYS A 79 -3.79 21.47 8.03
N ALA A 80 -3.39 20.40 8.73
CA ALA A 80 -2.16 19.68 8.45
C ALA A 80 -2.22 18.98 7.09
N MET A 81 -3.35 18.32 6.79
CA MET A 81 -3.60 17.64 5.54
C MET A 81 -3.74 18.61 4.38
N ARG A 82 -4.33 19.80 4.59
CA ARG A 82 -4.36 20.86 3.55
C ARG A 82 -2.97 21.42 3.26
N ARG A 83 -2.15 21.67 4.29
CA ARG A 83 -0.72 22.02 4.12
C ARG A 83 0.07 20.92 3.40
N PHE A 84 -0.25 19.65 3.67
CA PHE A 84 0.38 18.52 2.99
C PHE A 84 0.04 18.47 1.50
N VAL A 85 -1.21 18.74 1.14
CA VAL A 85 -1.65 18.88 -0.26
C VAL A 85 -0.90 20.02 -0.96
N ASP A 86 -0.80 21.19 -0.34
CA ASP A 86 -0.05 22.33 -0.89
C ASP A 86 1.44 21.99 -1.06
N TRP A 87 2.04 21.33 -0.07
CA TRP A 87 3.44 20.92 -0.11
C TRP A 87 3.70 19.97 -1.28
N ILE A 88 2.86 18.94 -1.46
CA ILE A 88 2.98 18.01 -2.59
C ILE A 88 2.85 18.76 -3.90
N ALA A 89 1.80 19.58 -4.05
CA ALA A 89 1.55 20.34 -5.27
C ALA A 89 2.77 21.18 -5.68
N GLN A 90 3.38 21.88 -4.72
CA GLN A 90 4.58 22.69 -4.94
C GLN A 90 5.81 21.84 -5.26
N TYR A 91 6.07 20.78 -4.47
CA TYR A 91 7.25 19.93 -4.65
C TYR A 91 7.23 19.16 -5.97
N THR A 92 6.06 18.69 -6.39
CA THR A 92 5.88 17.87 -7.58
C THR A 92 5.43 18.68 -8.80
N LEU A 93 5.38 20.02 -8.69
CA LEU A 93 4.87 20.94 -9.72
C LEU A 93 3.51 20.49 -10.28
N SER A 94 2.67 19.93 -9.41
CA SER A 94 1.36 19.39 -9.77
C SER A 94 0.29 20.37 -9.36
N ALA A 95 -0.77 20.48 -10.16
CA ALA A 95 -1.89 21.35 -9.82
C ALA A 95 -2.53 20.92 -8.47
N PRO A 96 -2.76 21.84 -7.52
CA PRO A 96 -3.26 21.50 -6.18
C PRO A 96 -4.62 20.80 -6.24
N GLY A 97 -5.49 21.14 -7.19
CA GLY A 97 -6.76 20.43 -7.40
C GLY A 97 -6.60 18.95 -7.74
N MET A 98 -5.55 18.59 -8.48
CA MET A 98 -5.24 17.18 -8.79
C MET A 98 -4.69 16.43 -7.58
N VAL A 99 -3.99 17.12 -6.69
CA VAL A 99 -3.53 16.54 -5.42
C VAL A 99 -4.71 16.35 -4.46
N ALA A 100 -5.55 17.38 -4.30
CA ALA A 100 -6.77 17.36 -3.49
C ALA A 100 -7.74 16.26 -3.91
N ARG A 101 -7.83 15.97 -5.22
CA ARG A 101 -8.60 14.84 -5.76
C ARG A 101 -8.26 13.50 -5.10
N MET A 102 -7.04 13.31 -4.59
CA MET A 102 -6.66 12.06 -3.92
C MET A 102 -7.37 11.86 -2.57
N LEU A 103 -7.81 12.94 -1.92
CA LEU A 103 -8.61 12.89 -0.68
C LEU A 103 -10.08 12.59 -0.99
N LEU A 104 -10.54 12.94 -2.19
CA LEU A 104 -11.96 12.88 -2.60
C LEU A 104 -12.36 11.57 -3.30
N ARG A 105 -11.66 10.46 -3.05
CA ARG A 105 -11.83 9.19 -3.80
C ARG A 105 -13.03 8.34 -3.37
N ALA A 106 -13.83 8.78 -2.40
CA ALA A 106 -15.00 8.08 -1.89
C ALA A 106 -16.17 9.06 -1.66
N PRO A 107 -16.81 9.60 -2.72
CA PRO A 107 -17.80 10.66 -2.59
C PRO A 107 -19.01 10.29 -1.75
N GLU A 108 -19.50 9.06 -1.85
CA GLU A 108 -20.64 8.58 -1.03
C GLU A 108 -20.30 8.47 0.46
N ALA A 109 -19.01 8.54 0.84
CA ALA A 109 -18.58 8.52 2.24
C ALA A 109 -18.65 9.89 2.92
N PHE A 110 -18.89 10.96 2.15
CA PHE A 110 -18.93 12.31 2.69
C PHE A 110 -20.23 12.56 3.47
N ASP A 111 -21.28 11.80 3.20
CA ASP A 111 -22.47 11.74 4.03
C ASP A 111 -22.42 10.54 5.00
N PRO A 112 -23.13 10.60 6.14
CA PRO A 112 -23.15 9.54 7.13
C PRO A 112 -23.71 8.24 6.55
N GLU A 113 -23.13 7.11 6.97
CA GLU A 113 -23.72 5.80 6.69
C GLU A 113 -25.09 5.72 7.40
N PRO A 114 -26.16 5.28 6.71
CA PRO A 114 -27.49 5.27 7.30
C PRO A 114 -27.55 4.34 8.50
N TRP A 115 -28.25 4.76 9.54
CA TRP A 115 -28.56 3.90 10.67
C TRP A 115 -29.33 2.68 10.19
N ILE A 116 -29.06 1.53 10.80
CA ILE A 116 -29.68 0.26 10.41
C ILE A 116 -30.73 -0.17 11.44
N GLU A 117 -31.74 -0.90 10.99
CA GLU A 117 -32.71 -1.50 11.89
C GLU A 117 -32.07 -2.62 12.74
N GLY A 118 -32.14 -2.43 14.05
CA GLY A 118 -31.79 -3.40 15.07
C GLY A 118 -33.03 -3.90 15.82
N LEU A 119 -32.83 -4.96 16.58
CA LEU A 119 -33.80 -5.61 17.44
C LEU A 119 -33.28 -5.57 18.87
N GLN A 120 -34.00 -4.91 19.76
CA GLN A 120 -33.70 -4.87 21.18
C GLN A 120 -34.71 -5.70 21.95
N ARG A 121 -34.22 -6.53 22.89
CA ARG A 121 -35.08 -7.39 23.70
C ARG A 121 -35.94 -6.53 24.63
N THR A 122 -37.24 -6.77 24.60
CA THR A 122 -38.20 -6.15 25.52
C THR A 122 -38.40 -7.02 26.76
N LEU A 123 -39.29 -6.60 27.66
CA LEU A 123 -39.74 -7.42 28.80
C LEU A 123 -40.79 -8.47 28.41
N ALA A 124 -41.24 -8.51 27.16
CA ALA A 124 -42.26 -9.47 26.71
C ALA A 124 -41.65 -10.86 26.52
N GLU A 125 -42.40 -11.88 26.92
CA GLU A 125 -42.05 -13.29 26.75
C GLU A 125 -42.92 -13.93 25.66
N PRO A 126 -42.40 -14.88 24.87
CA PRO A 126 -43.16 -15.51 23.80
C PRO A 126 -44.21 -16.49 24.33
N ASP A 127 -45.35 -16.61 23.64
CA ASP A 127 -46.47 -17.50 24.04
C ASP A 127 -46.07 -18.97 24.19
N ARG A 128 -45.04 -19.39 23.43
CA ARG A 128 -44.47 -20.74 23.48
C ARG A 128 -42.96 -20.66 23.49
N LEU A 129 -42.34 -21.20 24.54
CA LEU A 129 -40.89 -21.25 24.68
C LEU A 129 -40.33 -22.56 24.11
N THR A 130 -39.80 -22.51 22.89
CA THR A 130 -39.04 -23.61 22.27
C THR A 130 -37.54 -23.48 22.58
N ASP A 131 -36.76 -24.54 22.39
CA ASP A 131 -35.31 -24.46 22.62
C ASP A 131 -34.62 -23.45 21.71
N ALA A 132 -35.09 -23.28 20.47
CA ALA A 132 -34.61 -22.24 19.56
C ALA A 132 -34.90 -20.83 20.10
N ARG A 133 -36.13 -20.57 20.58
CA ARG A 133 -36.49 -19.28 21.18
C ARG A 133 -35.71 -19.02 22.48
N ARG A 134 -35.50 -20.04 23.31
CA ARG A 134 -34.68 -19.94 24.53
C ARG A 134 -33.24 -19.54 24.22
N ARG A 135 -32.62 -20.11 23.17
CA ARG A 135 -31.27 -19.70 22.74
C ARG A 135 -31.22 -18.24 22.27
N VAL A 136 -32.23 -17.80 21.52
CA VAL A 136 -32.34 -16.40 21.09
C VAL A 136 -32.45 -15.45 22.28
N LEU A 137 -33.35 -15.73 23.22
CA LEU A 137 -33.52 -14.93 24.43
C LEU A 137 -32.23 -14.86 25.24
N LYS A 138 -31.56 -16.00 25.46
CA LYS A 138 -30.27 -16.07 26.15
C LYS A 138 -29.18 -15.26 25.45
N THR A 139 -29.12 -15.32 24.12
CA THR A 139 -28.14 -14.56 23.32
C THR A 139 -28.39 -13.06 23.41
N ALA A 140 -29.65 -12.65 23.55
CA ALA A 140 -30.05 -11.26 23.71
C ALA A 140 -30.09 -10.79 25.18
N GLU A 141 -29.62 -11.62 26.14
CA GLU A 141 -29.44 -11.16 27.53
C GLU A 141 -28.36 -10.07 27.58
N GLY A 142 -28.60 -9.01 28.34
CA GLY A 142 -27.71 -7.84 28.42
C GLY A 142 -28.22 -6.59 27.69
N GLY A 143 -29.38 -6.65 27.04
CA GLY A 143 -30.09 -5.46 26.54
C GLY A 143 -29.46 -4.79 25.32
N LEU A 144 -28.43 -5.38 24.72
CA LEU A 144 -27.84 -4.91 23.47
C LEU A 144 -28.81 -5.12 22.31
N ALA A 145 -28.79 -4.19 21.36
CA ALA A 145 -29.54 -4.31 20.13
C ALA A 145 -28.76 -5.11 19.07
N TRP A 146 -29.46 -5.97 18.34
CA TRP A 146 -28.87 -6.88 17.36
C TRP A 146 -29.46 -6.67 15.99
N THR A 147 -28.69 -6.89 14.92
CA THR A 147 -29.34 -7.05 13.60
C THR A 147 -30.09 -8.39 13.57
N ARG A 148 -31.16 -8.45 12.78
CA ARG A 148 -31.92 -9.69 12.52
C ARG A 148 -31.00 -10.87 12.18
N SER A 149 -30.07 -10.67 11.25
CA SER A 149 -29.11 -11.69 10.81
C SER A 149 -28.08 -12.04 11.89
N GLY A 150 -27.60 -11.03 12.63
CA GLY A 150 -26.60 -11.22 13.68
C GLY A 150 -27.14 -12.04 14.85
N LEU A 151 -28.36 -11.74 15.29
CA LEU A 151 -29.02 -12.49 16.37
C LEU A 151 -29.32 -13.94 15.96
N ALA A 152 -29.80 -14.13 14.72
CA ALA A 152 -30.05 -15.46 14.18
C ALA A 152 -28.77 -16.32 14.14
N HIS A 153 -27.67 -15.73 13.63
CA HIS A 153 -26.38 -16.40 13.56
C HIS A 153 -25.81 -16.74 14.95
N ALA A 154 -25.76 -15.76 15.86
CA ALA A 154 -25.22 -15.95 17.21
C ALA A 154 -26.01 -16.98 18.03
N ALA A 155 -27.34 -17.03 17.86
CA ALA A 155 -28.19 -18.00 18.55
C ALA A 155 -28.26 -19.38 17.85
N GLY A 156 -27.67 -19.52 16.65
CA GLY A 156 -27.74 -20.73 15.84
C GLY A 156 -29.18 -21.10 15.46
N VAL A 157 -29.94 -20.14 14.93
CA VAL A 157 -31.34 -20.32 14.49
C VAL A 157 -31.61 -19.67 13.12
N SER A 158 -32.75 -19.97 12.50
CA SER A 158 -33.21 -19.28 11.29
C SER A 158 -33.78 -17.89 11.61
N SER A 159 -33.70 -16.97 10.64
CA SER A 159 -34.28 -15.62 10.75
C SER A 159 -35.79 -15.64 11.02
N THR A 160 -36.50 -16.69 10.61
CA THR A 160 -37.94 -16.86 10.86
C THR A 160 -38.28 -16.99 12.34
N VAL A 161 -37.37 -17.55 13.17
CA VAL A 161 -37.55 -17.59 14.63
C VAL A 161 -37.51 -16.17 15.20
N ILE A 162 -36.60 -15.34 14.68
CA ILE A 162 -36.45 -13.95 15.08
C ILE A 162 -37.69 -13.14 14.68
N ASP A 163 -38.19 -13.32 13.46
CA ASP A 163 -39.39 -12.63 12.96
C ASP A 163 -40.63 -12.98 13.79
N GLY A 164 -40.78 -14.26 14.15
CA GLY A 164 -41.88 -14.71 15.02
C GLY A 164 -41.81 -14.12 16.43
N LEU A 165 -40.61 -13.96 17.00
CA LEU A 165 -40.43 -13.30 18.29
C LEU A 165 -40.69 -11.79 18.19
N ARG A 166 -40.24 -11.13 17.11
CA ARG A 166 -40.55 -9.71 16.84
C ARG A 166 -42.05 -9.48 16.71
N ALA A 167 -42.77 -10.34 15.99
CA ALA A 167 -44.23 -10.24 15.83
C ALA A 167 -44.99 -10.39 17.16
N GLN A 168 -44.42 -11.10 18.14
CA GLN A 168 -44.95 -11.25 19.50
C GLN A 168 -44.52 -10.11 20.45
N GLY A 169 -43.83 -9.08 19.96
CA GLY A 169 -43.38 -7.95 20.77
C GLY A 169 -42.20 -8.25 21.69
N VAL A 170 -41.58 -9.44 21.59
CA VAL A 170 -40.39 -9.85 22.36
C VAL A 170 -39.15 -9.03 21.96
N PHE A 171 -39.15 -8.53 20.72
CA PHE A 171 -38.15 -7.59 20.23
C PHE A 171 -38.83 -6.37 19.64
N GLU A 172 -38.35 -5.18 20.01
CA GLU A 172 -38.72 -3.92 19.37
C GLU A 172 -37.66 -3.48 18.37
N THR A 173 -38.08 -2.71 17.37
CA THR A 173 -37.18 -2.15 16.37
C THR A 173 -36.56 -0.87 16.90
N VAL A 174 -35.23 -0.86 16.97
CA VAL A 174 -34.44 0.32 17.32
C VAL A 174 -33.47 0.64 16.19
N MET A 175 -33.14 1.91 16.01
CA MET A 175 -32.08 2.29 15.09
C MET A 175 -30.74 2.08 15.79
N ILE A 176 -29.85 1.29 15.20
CA ILE A 176 -28.48 1.12 15.69
C ILE A 176 -27.49 1.78 14.72
N PRO A 177 -26.38 2.32 15.25
CA PRO A 177 -25.37 2.93 14.40
C PRO A 177 -24.75 1.87 13.46
N PRO A 178 -24.19 2.32 12.33
CA PRO A 178 -23.47 1.45 11.43
C PRO A 178 -22.34 0.72 12.16
N ARG A 179 -22.12 -0.54 11.77
CA ARG A 179 -21.10 -1.37 12.44
C ARG A 179 -19.69 -0.86 12.11
N PRO A 180 -18.74 -0.99 13.05
CA PRO A 180 -17.33 -0.85 12.72
C PRO A 180 -16.95 -1.78 11.56
N VAL A 181 -16.08 -1.30 10.66
CA VAL A 181 -15.53 -2.13 9.56
C VAL A 181 -14.61 -3.23 10.11
N VAL A 182 -13.90 -2.92 11.19
CA VAL A 182 -13.04 -3.83 11.94
C VAL A 182 -13.22 -3.56 13.44
N ALA A 183 -12.97 -4.57 14.28
CA ALA A 183 -12.93 -4.39 15.73
C ALA A 183 -11.75 -3.50 16.14
N ALA A 184 -11.84 -2.89 17.32
CA ALA A 184 -10.72 -2.12 17.86
C ALA A 184 -9.56 -3.09 18.22
N PRO A 185 -8.33 -2.84 17.75
CA PRO A 185 -7.16 -3.64 18.13
C PRO A 185 -6.81 -3.43 19.59
N ASP A 186 -6.45 -4.51 20.28
CA ASP A 186 -6.01 -4.53 21.68
C ASP A 186 -4.48 -4.63 21.75
N PRO A 187 -3.78 -3.56 22.19
CA PRO A 187 -2.32 -3.56 22.36
C PRO A 187 -1.80 -4.65 23.30
N GLY A 188 -2.62 -5.11 24.25
CA GLY A 188 -2.27 -6.12 25.26
C GLY A 188 -2.61 -7.57 24.89
N HIS A 189 -3.20 -7.83 23.72
CA HIS A 189 -3.76 -9.14 23.38
C HIS A 189 -2.73 -10.29 23.40
N ALA A 190 -1.68 -10.21 22.57
CA ALA A 190 -0.64 -11.24 22.48
C ALA A 190 0.73 -10.59 22.32
N VAL A 191 1.26 -10.04 23.42
CA VAL A 191 2.56 -9.36 23.41
C VAL A 191 3.69 -10.38 23.19
N PRO A 192 4.54 -10.21 22.15
CA PRO A 192 5.59 -11.17 21.84
C PRO A 192 6.78 -11.05 22.80
N GLU A 193 7.49 -12.16 23.02
CA GLU A 193 8.80 -12.14 23.65
C GLU A 193 9.86 -11.75 22.60
N LEU A 194 10.47 -10.57 22.77
CA LEU A 194 11.45 -10.03 21.83
C LEU A 194 12.89 -10.39 22.24
N MET A 195 13.72 -10.69 21.24
CA MET A 195 15.17 -10.83 21.43
C MET A 195 15.80 -9.51 21.91
N PRO A 196 16.99 -9.52 22.54
CA PRO A 196 17.58 -8.31 23.12
C PRO A 196 17.76 -7.15 22.13
N ASP A 197 18.15 -7.43 20.88
CA ASP A 197 18.31 -6.41 19.82
C ASP A 197 16.96 -5.86 19.35
N GLN A 198 15.97 -6.73 19.16
CA GLN A 198 14.58 -6.37 18.86
C GLN A 198 13.97 -5.51 19.96
N LYS A 199 14.17 -5.88 21.22
CA LYS A 199 13.68 -5.15 22.39
C LYS A 199 14.27 -3.75 22.46
N ALA A 200 15.59 -3.62 22.27
CA ALA A 200 16.24 -2.31 22.25
C ALA A 200 15.73 -1.42 21.09
N ALA A 201 15.45 -2.01 19.93
CA ALA A 201 14.85 -1.28 18.81
C ALA A 201 13.40 -0.86 19.11
N ALA A 202 12.60 -1.77 19.68
CA ALA A 202 11.21 -1.50 20.07
C ALA A 202 11.13 -0.40 21.13
N GLU A 203 11.99 -0.41 22.14
CA GLU A 203 12.07 0.62 23.17
C GLU A 203 12.38 2.00 22.56
N LYS A 204 13.28 2.08 21.58
CA LYS A 204 13.55 3.33 20.84
C LYS A 204 12.31 3.83 20.10
N LEU A 205 11.59 2.94 19.41
CA LEU A 205 10.37 3.31 18.69
C LEU A 205 9.27 3.77 19.66
N ARG A 206 9.06 3.05 20.76
CA ARG A 206 8.10 3.43 21.81
C ARG A 206 8.45 4.78 22.45
N ALA A 207 9.73 5.06 22.68
CA ALA A 207 10.18 6.35 23.18
C ALA A 207 9.90 7.49 22.18
N ALA A 208 10.07 7.24 20.88
CA ALA A 208 9.70 8.22 19.84
C ALA A 208 8.20 8.53 19.85
N ILE A 209 7.34 7.52 20.02
CA ILE A 209 5.89 7.73 20.19
C ILE A 209 5.59 8.50 21.49
N ALA A 210 6.29 8.18 22.58
CA ALA A 210 6.10 8.84 23.87
C ALA A 210 6.40 10.35 23.81
N ALA A 211 7.42 10.76 23.03
CA ALA A 211 7.83 12.15 22.87
C ALA A 211 6.79 13.06 22.19
N ASP A 212 5.79 12.50 21.49
CA ASP A 212 4.72 13.25 20.81
C ASP A 212 5.25 14.35 19.86
N ALA A 213 6.34 14.03 19.16
CA ALA A 213 7.04 14.93 18.26
C ALA A 213 7.45 14.22 16.97
N PHE A 214 7.73 15.00 15.92
CA PHE A 214 8.24 14.46 14.67
C PHE A 214 9.61 13.79 14.87
N ASN A 215 9.73 12.56 14.39
CA ASN A 215 10.96 11.79 14.33
C ASN A 215 10.88 10.81 13.14
N VAL A 216 12.00 10.50 12.51
CA VAL A 216 12.08 9.40 11.54
C VAL A 216 13.07 8.37 12.04
N THR A 217 12.63 7.11 12.12
CA THR A 217 13.50 5.98 12.43
C THR A 217 13.55 5.01 11.26
N LEU A 218 14.76 4.76 10.75
CA LEU A 218 15.07 3.67 9.84
C LEU A 218 15.30 2.38 10.64
N LEU A 219 14.37 1.44 10.53
CA LEU A 219 14.48 0.08 11.04
C LEU A 219 15.13 -0.82 9.98
N ASP A 220 16.45 -0.98 10.12
CA ASP A 220 17.34 -1.68 9.20
C ASP A 220 17.61 -3.09 9.71
N GLY A 221 16.90 -4.08 9.17
CA GLY A 221 16.94 -5.44 9.69
C GLY A 221 16.85 -6.48 8.61
N VAL A 222 17.80 -7.42 8.57
CA VAL A 222 17.84 -8.50 7.57
C VAL A 222 16.51 -9.26 7.48
N THR A 223 16.22 -9.87 6.34
CA THR A 223 15.00 -10.68 6.18
C THR A 223 14.89 -11.73 7.29
N GLY A 224 13.72 -11.80 7.93
CA GLY A 224 13.51 -12.68 9.08
C GLY A 224 14.02 -12.12 10.42
N SER A 225 14.57 -10.92 10.53
CA SER A 225 15.03 -10.34 11.81
C SER A 225 13.91 -9.91 12.78
N GLY A 226 12.64 -10.10 12.43
CA GLY A 226 11.50 -9.68 13.26
C GLY A 226 11.15 -8.19 13.20
N LYS A 227 11.47 -7.48 12.09
CA LYS A 227 11.09 -6.06 11.89
C LYS A 227 9.62 -5.77 12.18
N THR A 228 8.72 -6.67 11.75
CA THR A 228 7.27 -6.55 11.97
C THR A 228 6.92 -6.50 13.45
N GLU A 229 7.47 -7.41 14.25
CA GLU A 229 7.21 -7.43 15.69
C GLU A 229 7.77 -6.18 16.38
N VAL A 230 8.93 -5.69 15.93
CA VAL A 230 9.53 -4.48 16.46
C VAL A 230 8.68 -3.23 16.15
N TYR A 231 8.20 -3.04 14.92
CA TYR A 231 7.35 -1.88 14.63
C TYR A 231 5.93 -2.03 15.21
N PHE A 232 5.44 -3.25 15.43
CA PHE A 232 4.17 -3.47 16.14
C PHE A 232 4.21 -2.94 17.58
N GLU A 233 5.37 -2.92 18.24
CA GLU A 233 5.49 -2.25 19.54
C GLU A 233 5.34 -0.72 19.44
N ALA A 234 5.71 -0.12 18.31
CA ALA A 234 5.42 1.29 18.03
C ALA A 234 3.92 1.50 17.79
N VAL A 235 3.28 0.58 17.06
CA VAL A 235 1.83 0.58 16.83
C VAL A 235 1.08 0.46 18.16
N ALA A 236 1.46 -0.48 19.03
CA ALA A 236 0.89 -0.66 20.36
C ALA A 236 0.98 0.62 21.20
N ALA A 237 2.16 1.26 21.26
CA ALA A 237 2.34 2.51 21.99
C ALA A 237 1.50 3.68 21.43
N ALA A 238 1.28 3.74 20.12
CA ALA A 238 0.43 4.75 19.51
C ALA A 238 -1.06 4.50 19.83
N LEU A 239 -1.47 3.24 19.83
CA LEU A 239 -2.82 2.83 20.20
C LEU A 239 -3.14 3.12 21.67
N ASP A 240 -2.21 2.85 22.60
CA ASP A 240 -2.31 3.17 24.03
C ASP A 240 -2.54 4.68 24.27
N LYS A 241 -1.97 5.52 23.39
CA LYS A 241 -2.17 6.98 23.40
C LYS A 241 -3.47 7.45 22.74
N GLY A 242 -4.33 6.55 22.30
CA GLY A 242 -5.56 6.93 21.61
C GLY A 242 -5.34 7.39 20.16
N LYS A 243 -4.14 7.22 19.57
CA LYS A 243 -3.86 7.64 18.19
C LYS A 243 -4.26 6.61 17.14
N GLN A 244 -4.49 7.08 15.92
CA GLN A 244 -4.62 6.25 14.72
C GLN A 244 -3.25 5.98 14.10
N VAL A 245 -3.11 4.84 13.43
CA VAL A 245 -1.87 4.41 12.77
C VAL A 245 -2.13 4.07 11.30
N LEU A 246 -1.20 4.47 10.43
CA LEU A 246 -1.14 4.03 9.05
C LEU A 246 0.07 3.12 8.84
N ILE A 247 -0.15 1.90 8.37
CA ILE A 247 0.88 0.98 7.90
C ILE A 247 0.81 0.94 6.37
N LEU A 248 1.80 1.55 5.71
CA LEU A 248 1.98 1.49 4.28
C LEU A 248 2.76 0.23 3.92
N LEU A 249 2.21 -0.57 3.03
CA LEU A 249 2.84 -1.76 2.45
C LEU A 249 2.84 -1.63 0.92
N PRO A 250 3.80 -2.25 0.20
CA PRO A 250 3.63 -2.48 -1.22
C PRO A 250 2.30 -3.20 -1.45
N GLU A 251 1.53 -2.83 -2.48
CA GLU A 251 0.14 -3.33 -2.64
C GLU A 251 0.07 -4.86 -2.70
N ILE A 252 1.08 -5.50 -3.28
CA ILE A 252 1.25 -6.96 -3.35
C ILE A 252 1.57 -7.59 -1.99
N ALA A 253 2.21 -6.85 -1.09
CA ALA A 253 2.68 -7.31 0.21
C ALA A 253 1.60 -7.26 1.30
N LEU A 254 0.44 -6.66 1.01
CA LEU A 254 -0.73 -6.70 1.89
C LEU A 254 -1.38 -8.11 1.89
N THR A 255 -0.62 -9.16 2.16
CA THR A 255 -1.06 -10.55 2.03
C THR A 255 -1.95 -10.97 3.20
N HIS A 256 -2.63 -12.11 3.06
CA HIS A 256 -3.38 -12.73 4.17
C HIS A 256 -2.47 -12.96 5.39
N ALA A 257 -1.23 -13.38 5.16
CA ALA A 257 -0.24 -13.62 6.22
C ALA A 257 0.06 -12.36 7.05
N PHE A 258 0.15 -11.18 6.43
CA PHE A 258 0.31 -9.92 7.16
C PHE A 258 -0.93 -9.61 8.03
N LEU A 259 -2.13 -9.75 7.45
CA LEU A 259 -3.39 -9.48 8.14
C LEU A 259 -3.61 -10.43 9.33
N GLU A 260 -3.29 -11.71 9.16
CA GLU A 260 -3.32 -12.72 10.22
C GLU A 260 -2.28 -12.43 11.30
N ARG A 261 -1.05 -12.06 10.91
CA ARG A 261 -0.02 -11.69 11.89
C ARG A 261 -0.47 -10.51 12.74
N PHE A 262 -1.06 -9.48 12.12
CA PHE A 262 -1.63 -8.35 12.85
C PHE A 262 -2.78 -8.80 13.76
N GLN A 263 -3.72 -9.61 13.25
CA GLN A 263 -4.83 -10.13 14.05
C GLN A 263 -4.34 -10.96 15.25
N ASN A 264 -3.32 -11.79 15.07
CA ASN A 264 -2.73 -12.60 16.13
C ASN A 264 -2.09 -11.70 17.20
N ARG A 265 -1.45 -10.59 16.81
CA ARG A 265 -0.83 -9.63 17.73
C ARG A 265 -1.84 -8.78 18.51
N PHE A 266 -2.94 -8.37 17.87
CA PHE A 266 -3.86 -7.34 18.38
C PHE A 266 -5.31 -7.81 18.60
N GLY A 267 -5.63 -9.08 18.35
CA GLY A 267 -6.98 -9.64 18.49
C GLY A 267 -7.99 -9.18 17.43
N ALA A 268 -7.61 -8.28 16.52
CA ALA A 268 -8.45 -7.73 15.47
C ALA A 268 -7.64 -7.46 14.20
N LYS A 269 -8.27 -7.56 13.03
CA LYS A 269 -7.66 -7.18 11.75
C LYS A 269 -7.54 -5.65 11.62
N PRO A 270 -6.51 -5.12 10.92
CA PRO A 270 -6.48 -3.71 10.56
C PRO A 270 -7.50 -3.44 9.44
N ALA A 271 -7.94 -2.19 9.27
CA ALA A 271 -8.74 -1.83 8.11
C ALA A 271 -7.86 -1.80 6.85
N GLU A 272 -8.35 -2.37 5.76
CA GLU A 272 -7.58 -2.45 4.50
C GLU A 272 -7.84 -1.21 3.62
N TRP A 273 -6.82 -0.77 2.87
CA TRP A 273 -6.98 0.27 1.84
C TRP A 273 -6.11 0.00 0.60
N HIS A 274 -6.72 -0.51 -0.46
CA HIS A 274 -6.05 -0.83 -1.74
C HIS A 274 -7.01 -0.68 -2.93
N SER A 275 -6.51 -0.86 -4.16
CA SER A 275 -7.29 -0.61 -5.38
C SER A 275 -8.47 -1.58 -5.54
N ASP A 276 -8.29 -2.84 -5.17
CA ASP A 276 -9.32 -3.89 -5.24
C ASP A 276 -10.41 -3.82 -4.14
N LEU A 277 -10.39 -2.82 -3.24
CA LEU A 277 -11.46 -2.66 -2.25
C LEU A 277 -12.82 -2.43 -2.94
N PRO A 278 -13.88 -3.18 -2.57
CA PRO A 278 -15.23 -2.89 -3.04
C PRO A 278 -15.65 -1.45 -2.69
N PRO A 279 -16.40 -0.74 -3.57
CA PRO A 279 -16.76 0.67 -3.36
C PRO A 279 -17.36 0.95 -1.98
N ARG A 280 -18.36 0.17 -1.55
CA ARG A 280 -18.96 0.29 -0.22
C ARG A 280 -17.97 0.11 0.94
N MET A 281 -17.01 -0.80 0.80
CA MET A 281 -16.00 -0.98 1.84
C MET A 281 -15.06 0.22 1.89
N ARG A 282 -14.65 0.73 0.72
CA ARG A 282 -13.83 1.94 0.62
C ARG A 282 -14.52 3.14 1.27
N GLU A 283 -15.81 3.31 1.04
CA GLU A 283 -16.61 4.39 1.64
C GLU A 283 -16.65 4.27 3.17
N ARG A 284 -16.98 3.08 3.68
CA ARG A 284 -17.03 2.83 5.13
C ARG A 284 -15.67 3.02 5.82
N VAL A 285 -14.59 2.53 5.21
CA VAL A 285 -13.23 2.75 5.75
C VAL A 285 -12.87 4.23 5.75
N TRP A 286 -13.12 4.96 4.64
CA TRP A 286 -12.85 6.40 4.56
C TRP A 286 -13.58 7.16 5.67
N ARG A 287 -14.89 6.90 5.82
CA ARG A 287 -15.74 7.53 6.83
C ARG A 287 -15.24 7.26 8.25
N GLN A 288 -15.04 5.99 8.59
CA GLN A 288 -14.63 5.61 9.93
C GLN A 288 -13.20 6.02 10.26
N VAL A 289 -12.34 6.23 9.25
CA VAL A 289 -11.02 6.87 9.45
C VAL A 289 -11.18 8.37 9.77
N ALA A 290 -12.05 9.07 9.04
CA ALA A 290 -12.34 10.49 9.26
C ALA A 290 -12.97 10.77 10.62
N GLU A 291 -13.77 9.84 11.14
CA GLU A 291 -14.44 9.97 12.43
C GLU A 291 -13.61 9.44 13.61
N GLY A 292 -12.54 8.69 13.33
CA GLY A 292 -11.64 8.09 14.32
C GLY A 292 -12.05 6.68 14.79
N GLY A 293 -13.09 6.07 14.20
CA GLY A 293 -13.54 4.72 14.50
C GLY A 293 -12.56 3.62 14.07
N VAL A 294 -11.84 3.81 12.95
CA VAL A 294 -10.77 2.90 12.52
C VAL A 294 -9.45 3.32 13.16
N ARG A 295 -8.85 2.44 13.97
CA ARG A 295 -7.62 2.74 14.71
C ARG A 295 -6.34 2.43 13.96
N VAL A 296 -6.34 1.42 13.09
CA VAL A 296 -5.19 1.08 12.24
C VAL A 296 -5.66 0.82 10.83
N VAL A 297 -4.99 1.44 9.85
CA VAL A 297 -5.16 1.15 8.43
C VAL A 297 -3.89 0.48 7.92
N ALA A 298 -4.02 -0.67 7.28
CA ALA A 298 -3.00 -1.28 6.46
C ALA A 298 -3.34 -1.05 4.99
N GLY A 299 -2.48 -0.35 4.24
CA GLY A 299 -2.85 0.08 2.90
C GLY A 299 -1.69 0.29 1.95
N ALA A 300 -2.04 0.36 0.67
CA ALA A 300 -1.13 0.75 -0.40
C ALA A 300 -0.84 2.26 -0.33
N ARG A 301 0.02 2.75 -1.24
CA ARG A 301 0.44 4.16 -1.34
C ARG A 301 -0.68 5.21 -1.22
N SER A 302 -1.87 4.92 -1.74
CA SER A 302 -3.00 5.87 -1.74
C SER A 302 -3.63 6.08 -0.35
N ALA A 303 -3.38 5.18 0.61
CA ALA A 303 -3.83 5.32 2.00
C ALA A 303 -3.21 6.54 2.69
N LEU A 304 -2.07 7.03 2.16
CA LEU A 304 -1.44 8.27 2.59
C LEU A 304 -2.35 9.51 2.45
N PHE A 305 -3.44 9.43 1.68
CA PHE A 305 -4.40 10.54 1.51
C PHE A 305 -5.69 10.38 2.31
N LEU A 306 -5.80 9.37 3.17
CA LEU A 306 -6.94 9.23 4.06
C LEU A 306 -6.96 10.35 5.12
N PRO A 307 -8.15 10.90 5.42
CA PRO A 307 -8.31 12.02 6.35
C PRO A 307 -8.37 11.53 7.81
N PHE A 308 -7.31 10.90 8.30
CA PHE A 308 -7.23 10.48 9.71
C PHE A 308 -7.52 11.64 10.66
N LYS A 309 -8.40 11.41 11.64
CA LYS A 309 -8.73 12.35 12.70
C LYS A 309 -7.58 12.59 13.67
N GLU A 310 -6.86 11.52 14.02
CA GLU A 310 -5.84 11.53 15.09
C GLU A 310 -4.61 10.68 14.70
N LEU A 311 -4.08 10.86 13.49
CA LEU A 311 -2.89 10.13 13.03
C LEU A 311 -1.68 10.45 13.93
N GLY A 312 -1.10 9.41 14.54
CA GLY A 312 0.06 9.54 15.43
C GLY A 312 1.26 8.69 15.02
N LEU A 313 1.16 7.88 13.97
CA LEU A 313 2.26 7.07 13.45
C LEU A 313 2.01 6.69 11.99
N ILE A 314 3.05 6.80 11.17
CA ILE A 314 3.12 6.11 9.88
C ILE A 314 4.27 5.11 9.90
N VAL A 315 3.98 3.85 9.56
CA VAL A 315 4.98 2.83 9.24
C VAL A 315 5.02 2.66 7.73
N VAL A 316 6.20 2.67 7.12
CA VAL A 316 6.42 2.32 5.72
C VAL A 316 7.26 1.05 5.71
N ASP A 317 6.62 -0.09 5.45
CA ASP A 317 7.29 -1.38 5.38
C ASP A 317 7.85 -1.62 3.97
N GLU A 318 8.95 -2.35 3.87
CA GLU A 318 9.75 -2.44 2.63
C GLU A 318 9.93 -1.10 1.91
N GLU A 319 10.39 -0.06 2.64
CA GLU A 319 10.46 1.33 2.17
C GLU A 319 11.21 1.54 0.84
N HIS A 320 12.09 0.61 0.46
CA HIS A 320 12.83 0.64 -0.80
C HIS A 320 11.97 0.30 -2.03
N ASP A 321 10.76 -0.21 -1.84
CA ASP A 321 9.94 -0.75 -2.91
C ASP A 321 9.51 0.36 -3.91
N PRO A 322 9.78 0.19 -5.21
CA PRO A 322 9.39 1.17 -6.24
C PRO A 322 7.87 1.36 -6.37
N ALA A 323 7.04 0.45 -5.86
CA ALA A 323 5.58 0.59 -5.85
C ALA A 323 5.12 1.85 -5.12
N TYR A 324 5.92 2.38 -4.19
CA TYR A 324 5.64 3.66 -3.53
C TYR A 324 5.76 4.87 -4.46
N LYS A 325 6.43 4.74 -5.62
CA LYS A 325 6.51 5.79 -6.64
C LYS A 325 5.26 5.77 -7.53
N GLN A 326 4.47 6.83 -7.47
CA GLN A 326 3.39 7.09 -8.41
C GLN A 326 3.91 7.93 -9.59
N GLU A 327 3.58 7.49 -10.80
CA GLU A 327 3.98 8.14 -12.06
C GLU A 327 2.77 8.40 -12.98
N ASP A 328 1.55 8.24 -12.47
CA ASP A 328 0.32 8.63 -13.16
C ASP A 328 -0.29 9.88 -12.52
N ARG A 329 -0.61 10.87 -13.36
CA ARG A 329 -1.20 12.18 -13.03
C ARG A 329 -0.38 13.03 -12.04
N VAL A 330 -0.38 12.64 -10.77
CA VAL A 330 0.40 13.30 -9.71
C VAL A 330 1.59 12.41 -9.38
N PHE A 331 2.79 12.94 -9.63
CA PHE A 331 4.04 12.22 -9.45
C PHE A 331 4.56 12.41 -8.03
N TYR A 332 4.50 11.38 -7.18
CA TYR A 332 5.03 11.45 -5.81
C TYR A 332 5.63 10.11 -5.38
N ASN A 333 6.47 10.12 -4.35
CA ASN A 333 6.92 8.90 -3.68
C ASN A 333 6.29 8.83 -2.29
N ALA A 334 5.46 7.81 -2.03
CA ALA A 334 4.73 7.68 -0.77
C ALA A 334 5.65 7.55 0.46
N ARG A 335 6.86 6.99 0.33
CA ARG A 335 7.86 6.96 1.40
C ARG A 335 8.25 8.37 1.82
N ASP A 336 8.65 9.18 0.86
CA ASP A 336 9.10 10.55 1.11
C ASP A 336 7.93 11.41 1.61
N MET A 337 6.74 11.22 1.01
CA MET A 337 5.54 11.93 1.41
C MET A 337 5.04 11.50 2.80
N ALA A 338 5.30 10.27 3.26
CA ALA A 338 5.02 9.86 4.63
C ALA A 338 5.88 10.62 5.64
N VAL A 339 7.17 10.81 5.34
CA VAL A 339 8.08 11.62 6.17
C VAL A 339 7.60 13.07 6.23
N VAL A 340 7.21 13.65 5.10
CA VAL A 340 6.64 15.01 5.05
C VAL A 340 5.35 15.10 5.85
N ARG A 341 4.46 14.11 5.72
CA ARG A 341 3.19 14.08 6.47
C ARG A 341 3.44 14.00 7.98
N GLY A 342 4.39 13.17 8.42
CA GLY A 342 4.83 13.12 9.81
C GLY A 342 5.44 14.43 10.30
N HIS A 343 6.21 15.12 9.45
CA HIS A 343 6.79 16.41 9.78
C HIS A 343 5.71 17.49 9.97
N ILE A 344 4.76 17.59 9.03
CA ILE A 344 3.67 18.57 9.09
C ILE A 344 2.71 18.26 10.24
N GLY A 345 2.42 16.98 10.50
CA GLY A 345 1.54 16.51 11.57
C GLY A 345 2.23 16.35 12.93
N ALA A 346 3.54 16.62 13.02
CA ALA A 346 4.34 16.50 14.23
C ALA A 346 4.32 15.10 14.91
N PHE A 347 4.33 14.02 14.12
CA PHE A 347 4.30 12.65 14.64
C PHE A 347 5.42 11.75 14.06
N PRO A 348 5.78 10.64 14.72
CA PRO A 348 6.85 9.76 14.27
C PRO A 348 6.54 8.96 12.99
N VAL A 349 7.60 8.68 12.22
CA VAL A 349 7.57 7.82 11.01
C VAL A 349 8.61 6.72 11.14
N VAL A 350 8.21 5.49 10.85
CA VAL A 350 9.11 4.33 10.82
C VAL A 350 9.27 3.88 9.38
N LEU A 351 10.51 3.84 8.89
CA LEU A 351 10.86 3.26 7.60
C LEU A 351 11.50 1.91 7.87
N ALA A 352 10.84 0.81 7.50
CA ALA A 352 11.34 -0.54 7.76
C ALA A 352 11.80 -1.19 6.45
N SER A 353 12.99 -1.80 6.45
CA SER A 353 13.42 -2.67 5.35
C SER A 353 14.61 -3.55 5.70
N ALA A 354 14.72 -4.69 4.99
CA ALA A 354 15.94 -5.50 4.94
C ALA A 354 17.00 -4.99 3.97
N THR A 355 16.58 -4.23 2.96
CA THR A 355 17.47 -3.61 1.97
C THR A 355 17.12 -2.14 1.86
N PRO A 356 17.45 -1.32 2.88
CA PRO A 356 17.12 0.10 2.87
C PRO A 356 17.60 0.80 1.60
N SER A 357 16.76 1.70 1.10
CA SER A 357 17.07 2.54 -0.04
C SER A 357 18.31 3.38 0.22
N VAL A 358 19.02 3.75 -0.85
CA VAL A 358 20.22 4.59 -0.73
C VAL A 358 19.86 5.92 -0.08
N GLU A 359 18.71 6.50 -0.40
CA GLU A 359 18.25 7.75 0.19
C GLU A 359 18.04 7.62 1.70
N SER A 360 17.35 6.56 2.16
CA SER A 360 17.10 6.34 3.59
C SER A 360 18.41 6.09 4.35
N ARG A 361 19.35 5.34 3.77
CA ARG A 361 20.69 5.13 4.36
C ARG A 361 21.49 6.42 4.46
N VAL A 362 21.46 7.26 3.43
CA VAL A 362 22.16 8.55 3.43
C VAL A 362 21.57 9.47 4.50
N ASN A 363 20.25 9.59 4.59
CA ASN A 363 19.59 10.37 5.64
C ASN A 363 19.96 9.88 7.05
N ALA A 364 20.00 8.57 7.27
CA ALA A 364 20.42 7.99 8.53
C ALA A 364 21.91 8.27 8.84
N SER A 365 22.79 8.12 7.84
CA SER A 365 24.23 8.39 8.01
C SER A 365 24.55 9.86 8.32
N GLN A 366 23.69 10.78 7.84
CA GLN A 366 23.78 12.21 8.10
C GLN A 366 23.09 12.63 9.41
N GLY A 367 22.51 11.68 10.15
CA GLY A 367 21.79 11.96 11.40
C GLY A 367 20.42 12.61 11.22
N ARG A 368 19.91 12.72 9.99
CA ARG A 368 18.54 13.20 9.72
C ARG A 368 17.50 12.20 10.20
N TYR A 369 17.80 10.90 10.05
CA TYR A 369 16.99 9.80 10.58
C TYR A 369 17.75 9.08 11.69
N GLN A 370 17.04 8.61 12.71
CA GLN A 370 17.59 7.63 13.64
C GLN A 370 17.70 6.27 12.93
N ARG A 371 18.68 5.45 13.32
CA ARG A 371 18.85 4.10 12.77
C ARG A 371 18.78 3.07 13.89
N ALA A 372 17.87 2.12 13.75
CA ALA A 372 17.76 0.92 14.58
C ALA A 372 18.15 -0.28 13.72
N VAL A 373 19.20 -1.02 14.12
CA VAL A 373 19.73 -2.14 13.35
C VAL A 373 19.35 -3.46 14.02
N LEU A 374 18.79 -4.40 13.24
CA LEU A 374 18.53 -5.78 13.65
C LEU A 374 19.45 -6.71 12.84
N SER A 375 20.60 -7.05 13.42
CA SER A 375 21.67 -7.76 12.72
C SER A 375 21.47 -9.28 12.65
N ALA A 376 20.68 -9.86 13.55
CA ALA A 376 20.43 -11.31 13.58
C ALA A 376 19.13 -11.67 12.85
N ARG A 377 19.13 -12.78 12.09
CA ARG A 377 17.89 -13.42 11.64
C ARG A 377 17.24 -14.11 12.84
N PHE A 378 15.91 -14.08 12.90
CA PHE A 378 15.14 -14.93 13.82
C PHE A 378 15.44 -16.40 13.46
N ALA A 379 15.75 -17.21 14.49
CA ALA A 379 15.90 -18.67 14.41
C ALA A 379 17.08 -19.26 13.59
N GLU A 380 18.33 -18.83 13.82
CA GLU A 380 19.57 -19.51 13.37
C GLU A 380 19.66 -19.94 11.87
N ALA A 381 18.87 -19.35 10.97
CA ALA A 381 18.90 -19.73 9.57
C ALA A 381 20.25 -19.37 8.93
N ALA A 382 21.03 -20.39 8.58
CA ALA A 382 22.33 -20.26 7.92
C ALA A 382 22.22 -19.41 6.62
N LEU A 383 23.26 -18.65 6.30
CA LEU A 383 23.34 -17.95 5.02
C LEU A 383 23.38 -18.98 3.87
N PRO A 384 22.76 -18.68 2.72
CA PRO A 384 22.80 -19.58 1.57
C PRO A 384 24.23 -19.73 1.05
N ASP A 385 24.55 -20.90 0.49
CA ASP A 385 25.79 -21.11 -0.27
C ASP A 385 25.72 -20.34 -1.59
N LEU A 386 26.69 -19.46 -1.83
CA LEU A 386 26.73 -18.59 -3.00
C LEU A 386 27.84 -19.04 -3.94
N LYS A 387 27.48 -19.40 -5.17
CA LYS A 387 28.42 -19.81 -6.22
C LYS A 387 28.20 -19.01 -7.51
N SER A 388 29.29 -18.59 -8.13
CA SER A 388 29.28 -17.96 -9.46
C SER A 388 29.55 -18.97 -10.56
N ILE A 389 28.77 -18.95 -11.64
CA ILE A 389 29.02 -19.76 -12.85
C ILE A 389 29.71 -18.88 -13.90
N ASP A 390 30.94 -19.26 -14.30
CA ASP A 390 31.62 -18.61 -15.43
C ASP A 390 31.07 -19.14 -16.76
N MET A 391 30.20 -18.36 -17.38
CA MET A 391 29.55 -18.69 -18.65
C MET A 391 30.53 -18.88 -19.83
N ARG A 392 31.79 -18.46 -19.71
CA ARG A 392 32.83 -18.72 -20.72
C ARG A 392 33.33 -20.16 -20.65
N ARG A 393 33.31 -20.76 -19.45
CA ARG A 393 33.75 -22.13 -19.19
C ARG A 393 32.61 -23.13 -19.28
N ALA A 394 31.40 -22.71 -18.93
CA ALA A 394 30.18 -23.50 -19.05
C ALA A 394 29.15 -22.77 -19.95
N PRO A 395 29.44 -22.62 -21.25
CA PRO A 395 28.54 -21.90 -22.15
C PRO A 395 27.22 -22.67 -22.32
N PRO A 396 26.08 -21.96 -22.44
CA PRO A 396 24.80 -22.58 -22.76
C PRO A 396 24.84 -23.22 -24.15
N ALA A 397 23.90 -24.13 -24.42
CA ALA A 397 23.72 -24.70 -25.75
C ALA A 397 23.44 -23.61 -26.79
N ARG A 398 23.73 -23.89 -28.07
CA ARG A 398 23.55 -22.91 -29.16
C ARG A 398 22.09 -22.44 -29.20
N GLY A 399 21.88 -21.15 -28.88
CA GLY A 399 20.54 -20.53 -28.88
C GLY A 399 19.83 -20.50 -27.53
N GLY A 400 20.44 -21.08 -26.49
CA GLY A 400 19.97 -21.04 -25.09
C GLY A 400 20.72 -20.01 -24.24
N PHE A 401 20.26 -19.87 -23.00
CA PHE A 401 20.75 -18.93 -21.99
C PHE A 401 21.12 -19.60 -20.67
N LEU A 402 20.63 -20.81 -20.39
CA LEU A 402 20.90 -21.55 -19.16
C LEU A 402 22.17 -22.40 -19.31
N SER A 403 23.13 -22.20 -18.40
CA SER A 403 24.35 -23.00 -18.39
C SER A 403 24.05 -24.46 -18.04
N PRO A 404 24.81 -25.44 -18.55
CA PRO A 404 24.66 -26.85 -18.17
C PRO A 404 24.74 -27.07 -16.65
N LEU A 405 25.61 -26.33 -15.95
CA LEU A 405 25.75 -26.41 -14.50
C LEU A 405 24.49 -25.93 -13.76
N LEU A 406 23.83 -24.88 -14.27
CA LEU A 406 22.58 -24.39 -13.69
C LEU A 406 21.45 -25.41 -13.88
N LEU A 407 21.35 -26.00 -15.07
CA LEU A 407 20.36 -27.04 -15.37
C LEU A 407 20.52 -28.25 -14.44
N GLU A 408 21.75 -28.71 -14.22
CA GLU A 408 22.04 -29.82 -13.29
C GLU A 408 21.63 -29.49 -11.84
N GLN A 409 21.89 -28.26 -11.36
CA GLN A 409 21.45 -27.87 -10.02
C GLN A 409 19.92 -27.76 -9.91
N MET A 410 19.25 -27.30 -10.96
CA MET A 410 17.78 -27.26 -11.00
C MET A 410 17.20 -28.68 -10.96
N GLU A 411 17.76 -29.61 -11.75
CA GLU A 411 17.36 -31.02 -11.77
C GLU A 411 17.47 -31.65 -10.37
N ARG A 412 18.62 -31.49 -9.70
CA ARG A 412 18.82 -31.97 -8.31
C ARG A 412 17.87 -31.32 -7.30
N THR A 413 17.39 -30.11 -7.57
CA THR A 413 16.42 -29.42 -6.72
C THR A 413 15.04 -30.03 -6.90
N LEU A 414 14.65 -30.31 -8.15
CA LEU A 414 13.40 -31.00 -8.48
C LEU A 414 13.38 -32.45 -7.95
N GLU A 415 14.49 -33.18 -8.04
CA GLU A 415 14.64 -34.53 -7.47
C GLU A 415 14.39 -34.55 -5.95
N ARG A 416 14.72 -33.46 -5.27
CA ARG A 416 14.47 -33.26 -3.83
C ARG A 416 13.08 -32.72 -3.51
N GLN A 417 12.22 -32.55 -4.53
CA GLN A 417 10.89 -31.94 -4.41
C GLN A 417 10.94 -30.50 -3.85
N GLU A 418 12.03 -29.79 -4.11
CA GLU A 418 12.22 -28.39 -3.74
C GLU A 418 11.89 -27.47 -4.94
N GLN A 419 11.65 -26.19 -4.67
CA GLN A 419 11.34 -25.20 -5.70
C GLN A 419 12.60 -24.48 -6.20
N SER A 420 12.68 -24.20 -7.51
CA SER A 420 13.74 -23.39 -8.12
C SER A 420 13.24 -22.01 -8.51
N LEU A 421 13.96 -20.95 -8.11
CA LEU A 421 13.66 -19.57 -8.49
C LEU A 421 14.70 -19.02 -9.47
N LEU A 422 14.28 -18.68 -10.69
CA LEU A 422 15.07 -17.97 -11.69
C LEU A 422 14.69 -16.48 -11.70
N PHE A 423 15.62 -15.66 -11.23
CA PHE A 423 15.46 -14.20 -11.14
C PHE A 423 16.09 -13.46 -12.31
N LEU A 424 15.32 -12.60 -12.99
CA LEU A 424 15.79 -11.77 -14.09
C LEU A 424 15.43 -10.29 -13.89
N ASN A 425 16.33 -9.37 -14.23
CA ASN A 425 16.10 -7.95 -13.99
C ASN A 425 14.94 -7.33 -14.81
N ARG A 426 14.49 -7.96 -15.91
CA ARG A 426 13.49 -7.34 -16.80
C ARG A 426 12.72 -8.33 -17.69
N ARG A 427 11.57 -7.87 -18.18
CA ARG A 427 10.70 -8.53 -19.15
C ARG A 427 11.25 -8.57 -20.59
N GLY A 428 11.92 -7.50 -21.05
CA GLY A 428 12.24 -7.28 -22.47
C GLY A 428 13.73 -7.14 -22.80
N TYR A 429 14.04 -7.12 -24.10
CA TYR A 429 15.38 -6.91 -24.64
C TYR A 429 15.83 -5.46 -24.44
N ALA A 430 16.89 -5.25 -23.66
CA ALA A 430 17.70 -4.03 -23.72
C ALA A 430 19.16 -4.47 -23.69
N PRO A 431 19.74 -4.81 -24.86
CA PRO A 431 21.01 -5.46 -24.85
C PRO A 431 22.10 -4.42 -24.76
N LEU A 432 22.78 -4.45 -23.62
CA LEU A 432 24.22 -4.29 -23.69
C LEU A 432 24.71 -5.33 -24.70
N THR A 433 25.29 -4.88 -25.81
CA THR A 433 26.00 -5.77 -26.72
C THR A 433 27.29 -6.18 -26.03
N LEU A 434 27.57 -7.48 -26.00
CA LEU A 434 28.83 -8.01 -25.49
C LEU A 434 29.44 -9.01 -26.44
N CYS A 435 30.77 -9.17 -26.39
CA CYS A 435 31.44 -10.28 -27.05
C CYS A 435 31.32 -11.55 -26.21
N ARG A 436 30.78 -12.65 -26.79
CA ARG A 436 30.69 -13.95 -26.08
C ARG A 436 32.04 -14.60 -25.77
N VAL A 437 33.09 -14.21 -26.48
CA VAL A 437 34.44 -14.82 -26.33
C VAL A 437 35.20 -14.14 -25.20
N CYS A 438 35.39 -12.82 -25.27
CA CYS A 438 36.22 -12.09 -24.30
C CYS A 438 35.41 -11.33 -23.25
N GLY A 439 34.09 -11.15 -23.42
CA GLY A 439 33.25 -10.37 -22.51
C GLY A 439 33.35 -8.85 -22.67
N HIS A 440 33.98 -8.36 -23.75
CA HIS A 440 34.07 -6.92 -24.04
C HIS A 440 32.68 -6.27 -24.09
N ARG A 441 32.56 -5.09 -23.47
CA ARG A 441 31.36 -4.27 -23.37
C ARG A 441 31.62 -2.92 -24.02
N PHE A 442 30.69 -2.43 -24.82
CA PHE A 442 30.83 -1.16 -25.53
C PHE A 442 30.54 0.03 -24.61
N GLY A 443 31.60 0.66 -24.10
CA GLY A 443 31.53 1.90 -23.34
C GLY A 443 31.36 3.11 -24.24
N CYS A 444 30.66 4.13 -23.78
CA CYS A 444 30.57 5.39 -24.50
C CYS A 444 31.94 6.12 -24.44
N PRO A 445 32.46 6.64 -25.56
CA PRO A 445 33.72 7.39 -25.55
C PRO A 445 33.57 8.80 -24.98
N VAL A 446 32.33 9.30 -24.85
CA VAL A 446 32.01 10.67 -24.40
C VAL A 446 31.66 10.73 -22.90
N CYS A 447 31.16 9.64 -22.33
CA CYS A 447 30.78 9.58 -20.92
C CYS A 447 30.96 8.16 -20.35
N SER A 448 30.79 7.96 -19.05
CA SER A 448 30.98 6.66 -18.40
C SER A 448 29.82 5.66 -18.56
N ALA A 449 28.87 5.92 -19.48
CA ALA A 449 27.73 5.05 -19.72
C ALA A 449 28.06 3.94 -20.74
N TRP A 450 27.26 2.88 -20.75
CA TRP A 450 27.35 1.83 -21.76
C TRP A 450 26.46 2.15 -22.97
N LEU A 451 26.88 1.72 -24.16
CA LEU A 451 26.09 1.84 -25.38
C LEU A 451 25.03 0.73 -25.46
N VAL A 452 23.84 1.10 -25.92
CA VAL A 452 22.69 0.20 -26.13
C VAL A 452 22.49 -0.01 -27.62
N GLU A 453 22.30 -1.25 -28.04
CA GLU A 453 22.08 -1.58 -29.45
C GLU A 453 20.64 -1.32 -29.90
N HIS A 454 20.49 -0.45 -30.89
CA HIS A 454 19.27 -0.22 -31.64
C HIS A 454 19.30 -1.06 -32.92
N ARG A 455 18.91 -2.34 -32.80
CA ARG A 455 19.02 -3.35 -33.89
C ARG A 455 18.44 -2.88 -35.23
N PHE A 456 17.24 -2.30 -35.22
CA PHE A 456 16.59 -1.81 -36.45
C PHE A 456 17.35 -0.69 -37.16
N ARG A 457 18.21 0.03 -36.42
CA ARG A 457 19.07 1.10 -36.96
C ARG A 457 20.50 0.64 -37.19
N GLY A 458 20.88 -0.56 -36.75
CA GLY A 458 22.27 -1.06 -36.81
C GLY A 458 23.26 -0.20 -36.02
N GLN A 459 22.80 0.46 -34.96
CA GLN A 459 23.58 1.46 -34.21
C GLN A 459 23.71 1.09 -32.73
N LEU A 460 24.84 1.49 -32.15
CA LEU A 460 25.07 1.56 -30.71
C LEU A 460 24.81 3.00 -30.26
N VAL A 461 23.98 3.20 -29.24
CA VAL A 461 23.54 4.54 -28.80
C VAL A 461 23.72 4.71 -27.30
N CYS A 462 24.30 5.82 -26.89
CA CYS A 462 24.36 6.27 -25.52
C CYS A 462 23.10 7.08 -25.17
N HIS A 463 22.30 6.60 -24.24
CA HIS A 463 21.09 7.30 -23.77
C HIS A 463 21.37 8.41 -22.74
N HIS A 464 22.63 8.57 -22.31
CA HIS A 464 23.02 9.64 -21.40
C HIS A 464 23.46 10.90 -22.16
N CYS A 465 24.38 10.78 -23.13
CA CYS A 465 24.94 11.92 -23.86
C CYS A 465 24.53 12.01 -25.34
N GLY A 466 23.78 11.03 -25.86
CA GLY A 466 23.33 11.01 -27.25
C GLY A 466 24.38 10.53 -28.28
N HIS A 467 25.59 10.16 -27.83
CA HIS A 467 26.61 9.56 -28.71
C HIS A 467 26.05 8.34 -29.43
N ASN A 468 26.34 8.20 -30.72
CA ASN A 468 25.98 7.02 -31.47
C ASN A 468 27.09 6.62 -32.44
N GLU A 469 27.19 5.32 -32.69
CA GLU A 469 28.15 4.73 -33.60
C GLU A 469 27.55 3.50 -34.29
N ARG A 470 28.14 3.08 -35.41
CA ARG A 470 27.73 1.82 -36.07
C ARG A 470 28.16 0.63 -35.22
N ARG A 471 27.31 -0.39 -35.16
CA ARG A 471 27.70 -1.67 -34.55
C ARG A 471 28.85 -2.29 -35.38
N PRO A 472 30.01 -2.59 -34.80
CA PRO A 472 31.10 -3.23 -35.54
C PRO A 472 30.76 -4.70 -35.86
N GLU A 473 31.38 -5.25 -36.92
CA GLU A 473 31.20 -6.65 -37.31
C GLU A 473 32.09 -7.60 -36.49
N ALA A 474 33.27 -7.13 -36.08
CA ALA A 474 34.20 -7.82 -35.20
C ALA A 474 34.24 -7.17 -33.81
N CYS A 475 34.54 -7.97 -32.79
CA CYS A 475 34.86 -7.42 -31.48
C CYS A 475 36.15 -6.57 -31.54
N PRO A 476 36.14 -5.31 -31.07
CA PRO A 476 37.34 -4.47 -31.10
C PRO A 476 38.45 -4.95 -30.15
N GLU A 477 38.11 -5.78 -29.16
CA GLU A 477 39.06 -6.29 -28.16
C GLU A 477 39.77 -7.58 -28.62
N CYS A 478 39.02 -8.56 -29.14
CA CYS A 478 39.55 -9.89 -29.46
C CYS A 478 39.47 -10.24 -30.95
N GLY A 479 38.96 -9.35 -31.79
CA GLY A 479 38.90 -9.52 -33.25
C GLY A 479 37.90 -10.56 -33.76
N THR A 480 37.17 -11.24 -32.87
CA THR A 480 36.26 -12.31 -33.29
C THR A 480 35.01 -11.75 -34.00
N LEU A 481 34.72 -12.27 -35.19
CA LEU A 481 33.55 -11.95 -36.02
C LEU A 481 32.28 -12.66 -35.52
N ASP A 482 31.09 -12.11 -35.75
CA ASP A 482 29.78 -12.75 -35.48
C ASP A 482 29.51 -13.21 -34.03
N HIS A 483 30.36 -12.82 -33.07
CA HIS A 483 30.24 -13.18 -31.66
C HIS A 483 29.74 -12.04 -30.76
N LEU A 484 29.32 -10.92 -31.37
CA LEU A 484 28.67 -9.80 -30.68
C LEU A 484 27.19 -10.05 -30.49
N VAL A 485 26.77 -10.19 -29.24
CA VAL A 485 25.43 -10.62 -28.90
C VAL A 485 24.76 -9.67 -27.95
N ALA A 486 23.46 -9.62 -28.08
CA ALA A 486 22.61 -9.02 -27.09
C ALA A 486 22.64 -9.80 -25.77
N CYS A 487 22.96 -9.11 -24.68
CA CYS A 487 22.87 -9.67 -23.34
C CYS A 487 21.49 -9.41 -22.73
N GLY A 488 20.92 -10.42 -22.05
CA GLY A 488 19.68 -10.32 -21.29
C GLY A 488 18.47 -10.94 -22.02
N PRO A 489 18.17 -12.23 -21.80
CA PRO A 489 16.88 -12.79 -22.20
C PRO A 489 15.78 -12.18 -21.34
N GLY A 490 14.59 -12.03 -21.92
CA GLY A 490 13.38 -11.74 -21.15
C GLY A 490 12.91 -12.98 -20.38
N VAL A 491 12.09 -12.76 -19.35
CA VAL A 491 11.48 -13.85 -18.55
C VAL A 491 10.73 -14.87 -19.40
N GLU A 492 10.05 -14.43 -20.46
CA GLU A 492 9.31 -15.30 -21.39
C GLU A 492 10.27 -16.27 -22.11
N ARG A 493 11.43 -15.77 -22.54
CA ARG A 493 12.42 -16.60 -23.25
C ARG A 493 13.08 -17.63 -22.33
N ILE A 494 13.34 -17.27 -21.08
CA ILE A 494 13.82 -18.23 -20.08
C ILE A 494 12.74 -19.26 -19.77
N ALA A 495 11.48 -18.85 -19.65
CA ALA A 495 10.39 -19.78 -19.39
C ALA A 495 10.21 -20.81 -20.52
N GLU A 496 10.32 -20.39 -21.79
CA GLU A 496 10.33 -21.32 -22.93
C GLU A 496 11.47 -22.35 -22.82
N GLU A 497 12.67 -21.91 -22.48
CA GLU A 497 13.84 -22.78 -22.31
C GLU A 497 13.68 -23.73 -21.12
N VAL A 498 13.12 -23.25 -20.00
CA VAL A 498 12.79 -24.06 -18.82
C VAL A 498 11.80 -25.16 -19.17
N VAL A 499 10.70 -24.84 -19.86
CA VAL A 499 9.68 -25.83 -20.26
C VAL A 499 10.26 -26.88 -21.22
N ALA A 500 11.19 -26.48 -22.10
CA ALA A 500 11.86 -27.42 -22.99
C ALA A 500 12.78 -28.40 -22.24
N HIS A 501 13.43 -27.97 -21.16
CA HIS A 501 14.30 -28.82 -20.35
C HIS A 501 13.55 -29.63 -19.28
N PHE A 502 12.46 -29.09 -18.73
CA PHE A 502 11.69 -29.68 -17.63
C PHE A 502 10.19 -29.71 -17.97
N PRO A 503 9.75 -30.52 -18.95
CA PRO A 503 8.37 -30.52 -19.43
C PRO A 503 7.34 -30.96 -18.39
N GLU A 504 7.76 -31.79 -17.43
CA GLU A 504 6.90 -32.30 -16.35
C GLU A 504 6.84 -31.36 -15.13
N ALA A 505 7.68 -30.32 -15.07
CA ALA A 505 7.75 -29.40 -13.95
C ALA A 505 6.69 -28.29 -14.06
N ARG A 506 5.97 -28.03 -12.96
CA ARG A 506 4.97 -26.96 -12.87
C ARG A 506 5.68 -25.61 -12.83
N THR A 507 5.70 -24.93 -13.97
CA THR A 507 6.40 -23.65 -14.12
C THR A 507 5.44 -22.47 -14.00
N ILE A 508 5.74 -21.51 -13.12
CA ILE A 508 5.04 -20.23 -13.03
C ILE A 508 5.95 -19.10 -13.51
N VAL A 509 5.39 -18.20 -14.34
CA VAL A 509 6.08 -16.99 -14.80
C VAL A 509 5.48 -15.77 -14.10
N LEU A 510 6.28 -15.06 -13.31
CA LEU A 510 5.86 -13.87 -12.55
C LEU A 510 6.37 -12.59 -13.22
N SER A 511 5.44 -11.80 -13.77
CA SER A 511 5.73 -10.54 -14.46
C SER A 511 4.64 -9.51 -14.21
N SER A 512 5.02 -8.23 -14.06
CA SER A 512 4.12 -7.10 -13.77
C SER A 512 3.06 -6.86 -14.84
N ASP A 513 3.30 -7.36 -16.05
CA ASP A 513 2.54 -7.02 -17.24
C ASP A 513 1.59 -8.15 -17.68
N LEU A 514 1.45 -9.20 -16.87
CA LEU A 514 0.53 -10.30 -17.15
C LEU A 514 -0.92 -9.88 -16.92
N LEU A 515 -1.79 -10.33 -17.84
CA LEU A 515 -3.24 -10.11 -17.76
C LEU A 515 -3.79 -10.63 -16.43
N GLY A 516 -4.48 -9.79 -15.66
CA GLY A 516 -5.03 -10.13 -14.35
C GLY A 516 -4.58 -9.22 -13.19
N GLY A 517 -3.61 -8.34 -13.43
CA GLY A 517 -3.20 -7.29 -12.48
C GLY A 517 -2.67 -7.81 -11.14
N VAL A 518 -2.76 -6.98 -10.10
CA VAL A 518 -2.25 -7.27 -8.75
C VAL A 518 -2.90 -8.51 -8.14
N ARG A 519 -4.21 -8.71 -8.37
CA ARG A 519 -4.95 -9.87 -7.84
C ARG A 519 -4.40 -11.20 -8.35
N ARG A 520 -4.15 -11.33 -9.65
CA ARG A 520 -3.55 -12.55 -10.21
C ARG A 520 -2.17 -12.80 -9.61
N LEU A 521 -1.35 -11.77 -9.51
CA LEU A 521 -0.01 -11.88 -8.94
C LEU A 521 -0.06 -12.38 -7.49
N ARG A 522 -1.01 -11.90 -6.67
CA ARG A 522 -1.20 -12.40 -5.30
C ARG A 522 -1.56 -13.90 -5.29
N LEU A 523 -2.46 -14.34 -6.17
CA LEU A 523 -2.82 -15.76 -6.28
C LEU A 523 -1.65 -16.64 -6.72
N GLU A 524 -0.84 -16.17 -7.68
CA GLU A 524 0.35 -16.91 -8.13
C GLU A 524 1.40 -17.01 -7.02
N LEU A 525 1.57 -15.96 -6.19
CA LEU A 525 2.44 -15.99 -5.02
C LEU A 525 1.93 -16.94 -3.93
N GLU A 526 0.62 -16.99 -3.70
CA GLU A 526 -0.01 -17.97 -2.80
C GLU A 526 0.22 -19.41 -3.30
N ALA A 527 0.09 -19.66 -4.60
CA ALA A 527 0.38 -20.95 -5.21
C ALA A 527 1.86 -21.35 -5.01
N VAL A 528 2.80 -20.41 -5.17
CA VAL A 528 4.23 -20.66 -4.89
C VAL A 528 4.42 -21.04 -3.42
N ALA A 529 3.82 -20.29 -2.48
CA ALA A 529 3.92 -20.56 -1.05
C ALA A 529 3.30 -21.92 -0.64
N ASN A 530 2.27 -22.37 -1.36
CA ASN A 530 1.64 -23.68 -1.14
C ASN A 530 2.40 -24.85 -1.78
N GLY A 531 3.54 -24.61 -2.45
CA GLY A 531 4.29 -25.65 -3.16
C GLY A 531 3.61 -26.13 -4.45
N GLU A 532 2.73 -25.32 -5.04
CA GLU A 532 1.99 -25.66 -6.27
C GLU A 532 2.81 -25.42 -7.55
N ALA A 533 3.99 -24.81 -7.44
CA ALA A 533 4.95 -24.58 -8.52
C ALA A 533 6.30 -25.21 -8.19
N ASP A 534 6.95 -25.81 -9.19
CA ASP A 534 8.28 -26.41 -9.05
C ASP A 534 9.38 -25.45 -9.51
N ILE A 535 9.10 -24.65 -10.55
CA ILE A 535 10.03 -23.65 -11.09
C ILE A 535 9.32 -22.31 -11.22
N VAL A 536 9.89 -21.28 -10.62
CA VAL A 536 9.39 -19.91 -10.69
C VAL A 536 10.37 -19.08 -11.51
N VAL A 537 9.89 -18.49 -12.61
CA VAL A 537 10.68 -17.57 -13.44
C VAL A 537 10.10 -16.18 -13.29
N GLY A 538 10.87 -15.21 -12.84
CA GLY A 538 10.31 -13.87 -12.70
C GLY A 538 11.29 -12.76 -12.46
N THR A 539 10.73 -11.57 -12.33
CA THR A 539 11.50 -10.32 -12.14
C THR A 539 11.60 -9.92 -10.68
N GLN A 540 11.95 -8.65 -10.40
CA GLN A 540 11.97 -8.03 -9.07
C GLN A 540 10.75 -8.38 -8.19
N LEU A 541 9.60 -8.67 -8.79
CA LEU A 541 8.39 -9.04 -8.06
C LEU A 541 8.51 -10.32 -7.23
N VAL A 542 9.35 -11.29 -7.63
CA VAL A 542 9.44 -12.58 -6.91
C VAL A 542 10.28 -12.49 -5.63
N ALA A 543 11.15 -11.49 -5.54
CA ALA A 543 12.07 -11.31 -4.42
C ALA A 543 11.50 -10.43 -3.29
N LYS A 544 10.26 -9.96 -3.39
CA LYS A 544 9.66 -8.99 -2.48
C LYS A 544 8.92 -9.66 -1.33
N GLY A 545 9.53 -9.74 -0.14
CA GLY A 545 8.79 -9.90 1.13
C GLY A 545 7.91 -11.16 1.30
N HIS A 546 8.08 -12.17 0.45
CA HIS A 546 7.42 -13.47 0.56
C HIS A 546 8.41 -14.47 1.15
N ASN A 547 8.25 -14.80 2.43
CA ASN A 547 8.94 -15.92 3.09
C ASN A 547 7.90 -16.96 3.49
#